data_AF-A0A954FDL9-F1
#
_entry.id   AF-A0A954FDL9-F1
#
_cell.length_a   1.000
_cell.length_b   1.000
_cell.length_c   1.000
_cell.angle_alpha   90.00
_cell.angle_beta   90.00
_cell.angle_gamma   90.00
#
_symmetry.space_group_name_H-M   'P 1'
#
loop_
_entity.id
_entity.type
_entity.pdbx_description
1 polymer ?
#
loop_
_entity_poly.entity_id
_entity_poly.type
_entity_poly.pdbx_seq_one_letter_code
_entity_poly.pdbx_strand_id
1 'polypeptide(L)'
;MAAIHSLLIILTSLLAQTDQITDVPLRKEPARYEIEAPPIAVIGIPVSQVTLRALKLDGTLDTEFSGHPKQIIGLELWVRDVDTALPPFENGVLELKTDLAQNQKIFITDDTIVIDPESRGTATVVVYRISRWLSLLPPIIAVILAIWFRNIILALLVSIWIGAVILAHGNLFLGFVHTLDTFVIHEIVEPGSSSYSHMMIILFTMFLGAMVGVMSAGGGTAALVNRLSRYATKREHSQLMTWFLGLVVFFDDYANSLLVGTSMRPFTDRMKVSREKLAFLVDSTAAPVSGIAIISTWVGVEIGYIADTYSSLGISEDYYTTFLYSLPYR
;
A
#
# COMPACT_ATOMS: atom_id res chain seq x y z
N MET A 1 -33.85 47.80 21.61
CA MET A 1 -32.41 48.07 21.89
C MET A 1 -31.95 47.49 23.23
N ALA A 2 -32.82 47.29 24.24
CA ALA A 2 -32.44 46.67 25.53
C ALA A 2 -32.15 45.15 25.46
N ALA A 3 -32.82 44.39 24.58
CA ALA A 3 -32.65 42.94 24.49
C ALA A 3 -31.29 42.49 23.90
N ILE A 4 -30.67 43.31 23.03
CA ILE A 4 -29.36 43.01 22.44
C ILE A 4 -28.23 43.27 23.45
N HIS A 5 -28.40 44.26 24.33
CA HIS A 5 -27.42 44.55 25.38
C HIS A 5 -27.41 43.47 26.48
N SER A 6 -28.57 42.93 26.85
CA SER A 6 -28.65 41.82 27.81
C SER A 6 -28.04 40.52 27.26
N LEU A 7 -28.16 40.25 25.96
CA LEU A 7 -27.57 39.07 25.34
C LEU A 7 -26.03 39.15 25.31
N LEU A 8 -25.48 40.35 25.07
CA LEU A 8 -24.03 40.57 25.05
C LEU A 8 -23.40 40.44 26.45
N ILE A 9 -24.12 40.87 27.49
CA ILE A 9 -23.69 40.76 28.90
C ILE A 9 -23.73 39.31 29.38
N ILE A 10 -24.74 38.53 28.94
CA ILE A 10 -24.82 37.09 29.25
C ILE A 10 -23.72 36.31 28.52
N LEU A 11 -23.36 36.71 27.30
CA LEU A 11 -22.25 36.06 26.56
C LEU A 11 -20.89 36.39 27.17
N THR A 12 -20.66 37.63 27.64
CA THR A 12 -19.41 38.00 28.31
C THR A 12 -19.32 37.45 29.73
N SER A 13 -20.43 37.27 30.45
CA SER A 13 -20.41 36.60 31.75
C SER A 13 -20.20 35.09 31.63
N LEU A 14 -20.70 34.44 30.56
CA LEU A 14 -20.42 33.02 30.30
C LEU A 14 -18.94 32.76 29.94
N LEU A 15 -18.32 33.69 29.21
CA LEU A 15 -16.89 33.64 28.85
C LEU A 15 -15.97 33.99 30.03
N ALA A 16 -16.45 34.74 31.02
CA ALA A 16 -15.67 35.11 32.21
C ALA A 16 -15.75 34.08 33.36
N GLN A 17 -16.65 33.09 33.28
CA GLN A 17 -16.87 32.10 34.34
C GLN A 17 -16.07 30.81 34.17
N THR A 18 -15.17 30.74 33.18
CA THR A 18 -14.31 29.58 32.91
C THR A 18 -12.95 29.61 33.63
N ASP A 19 -12.63 30.69 34.36
CA ASP A 19 -11.31 30.92 34.98
C ASP A 19 -11.24 30.72 36.50
N GLN A 20 -12.21 30.03 37.12
CA GLN A 20 -12.21 29.76 38.56
C GLN A 20 -12.56 28.30 38.85
N ILE A 21 -11.74 27.36 38.37
CA ILE A 21 -11.59 26.05 39.00
C ILE A 21 -10.13 25.95 39.45
N THR A 22 -9.91 26.33 40.71
CA THR A 22 -8.78 25.99 41.58
C THR A 22 -7.58 25.31 40.90
N ASP A 23 -6.56 26.12 40.61
CA ASP A 23 -5.17 25.69 40.45
C ASP A 23 -4.67 25.08 41.77
N VAL A 24 -5.00 23.80 41.99
CA VAL A 24 -4.05 22.92 42.66
C VAL A 24 -3.13 22.46 41.54
N PRO A 25 -1.83 22.79 41.55
CA PRO A 25 -0.90 22.21 40.60
C PRO A 25 -0.77 20.74 40.99
N LEU A 26 -1.66 19.89 40.45
CA LEU A 26 -1.33 18.50 40.23
C LEU A 26 -0.13 18.55 39.30
N ARG A 27 1.05 18.46 39.91
CA ARG A 27 2.29 18.16 39.22
C ARG A 27 2.00 16.87 38.44
N LYS A 28 1.56 16.99 37.19
CA LYS A 28 1.51 15.88 36.24
C LYS A 28 2.98 15.51 36.10
N GLU A 29 3.42 14.56 36.91
CA GLU A 29 4.70 13.92 36.67
C GLU A 29 4.71 13.51 35.19
N PRO A 30 5.80 13.78 34.45
CA PRO A 30 5.87 13.41 33.05
C PRO A 30 5.55 11.91 32.94
N ALA A 31 4.73 11.53 31.96
CA ALA A 31 4.39 10.14 31.73
C ALA A 31 5.69 9.34 31.63
N ARG A 32 5.93 8.43 32.57
CA ARG A 32 7.17 7.66 32.65
C ARG A 32 7.17 6.48 31.68
N TYR A 33 6.27 6.51 30.69
CA TYR A 33 6.15 5.53 29.62
C TYR A 33 5.76 6.22 28.32
N GLU A 34 6.33 5.72 27.22
CA GLU A 34 6.04 6.11 25.85
C GLU A 34 5.52 4.87 25.10
N ILE A 35 4.43 5.04 24.34
CA ILE A 35 3.78 3.97 23.59
C ILE A 35 3.89 4.34 22.10
N GLU A 36 4.68 3.57 21.36
CA GLU A 36 4.74 3.64 19.91
C GLU A 36 3.84 2.54 19.34
N ALA A 37 2.65 2.94 18.91
CA ALA A 37 1.67 2.08 18.26
C ALA A 37 1.28 2.68 16.90
N PRO A 38 0.86 1.86 15.92
CA PRO A 38 0.32 2.40 14.67
C PRO A 38 -0.87 3.29 14.97
N PRO A 39 -1.01 4.45 14.28
CA PRO A 39 -2.06 5.42 14.56
C PRO A 39 -3.47 4.85 14.26
N ILE A 40 -3.54 3.85 13.38
CA ILE A 40 -4.78 3.21 12.94
C ILE A 40 -4.61 1.69 12.99
N ALA A 41 -5.63 1.00 13.51
CA ALA A 41 -5.68 -0.45 13.55
C ALA A 41 -6.96 -0.99 12.91
N VAL A 42 -6.86 -2.05 12.12
CA VAL A 42 -8.05 -2.72 11.58
C VAL A 42 -8.55 -3.74 12.59
N ILE A 43 -9.83 -3.70 12.93
CA ILE A 43 -10.42 -4.56 13.97
C ILE A 43 -10.13 -6.03 13.66
N GLY A 44 -9.39 -6.69 14.55
CA GLY A 44 -8.99 -8.10 14.49
C GLY A 44 -8.12 -8.49 13.29
N ILE A 45 -7.38 -7.55 12.73
CA ILE A 45 -6.18 -7.84 11.91
C ILE A 45 -4.97 -7.58 12.80
N PRO A 46 -3.94 -8.44 12.78
CA PRO A 46 -2.78 -8.22 13.63
C PRO A 46 -1.95 -7.02 13.14
N VAL A 47 -1.41 -6.24 14.08
CA VAL A 47 -0.48 -5.13 13.80
C VAL A 47 0.95 -5.63 13.70
N SER A 48 1.79 -4.99 12.90
CA SER A 48 3.18 -5.42 12.66
C SER A 48 4.05 -5.33 13.92
N GLN A 49 4.02 -4.18 14.60
CA GLN A 49 4.82 -3.91 15.78
C GLN A 49 4.11 -2.93 16.72
N VAL A 50 4.27 -3.12 18.03
CA VAL A 50 3.95 -2.14 19.07
C VAL A 50 5.13 -2.10 20.04
N THR A 51 5.69 -0.91 20.27
CA THR A 51 6.83 -0.74 21.17
C THR A 51 6.42 0.09 22.36
N LEU A 52 6.69 -0.41 23.57
CA LEU A 52 6.43 0.28 24.82
C LEU A 52 7.79 0.60 25.45
N ARG A 53 8.04 1.86 25.82
CA ARG A 53 9.29 2.31 26.44
C ARG A 53 9.01 2.88 27.83
N ALA A 54 9.83 2.52 28.81
CA ALA A 54 9.85 3.11 30.14
C ALA A 54 10.87 4.26 30.17
N LEU A 55 10.49 5.40 30.75
CA LEU A 55 11.30 6.60 30.83
C LEU A 55 11.60 6.97 32.29
N LYS A 56 12.81 7.49 32.55
CA LYS A 56 13.23 8.12 33.80
C LYS A 56 12.62 9.53 33.90
N LEU A 57 12.75 10.15 35.08
CA LEU A 57 12.23 11.50 35.37
C LEU A 57 12.83 12.62 34.47
N ASP A 58 13.94 12.35 33.81
CA ASP A 58 14.63 13.23 32.86
C ASP A 58 14.23 12.99 31.39
N GLY A 59 13.32 12.04 31.12
CA GLY A 59 12.90 11.65 29.77
C GLY A 59 13.86 10.68 29.06
N THR A 60 14.92 10.21 29.72
CA THR A 60 15.80 9.17 29.18
C THR A 60 15.25 7.78 29.43
N LEU A 61 15.64 6.80 28.62
CA LEU A 61 15.14 5.44 28.71
C LEU A 61 15.58 4.76 30.03
N ASP A 62 14.63 4.20 30.77
CA ASP A 62 14.90 3.53 32.04
C ASP A 62 15.36 2.08 31.83
N THR A 63 16.64 1.93 31.49
CA THR A 63 17.29 0.62 31.28
C THR A 63 17.35 -0.26 32.52
N GLU A 64 17.10 0.29 33.71
CA GLU A 64 17.07 -0.47 34.97
C GLU A 64 15.70 -1.13 35.22
N PHE A 65 14.67 -0.76 34.44
CA PHE A 65 13.35 -1.33 34.57
C PHE A 65 13.24 -2.66 33.81
N SER A 66 13.10 -3.76 34.55
CA SER A 66 12.80 -5.08 33.99
C SER A 66 11.71 -5.74 34.83
N GLY A 67 10.53 -5.95 34.26
CA GLY A 67 9.37 -6.49 34.99
C GLY A 67 8.08 -6.50 34.19
N HIS A 68 7.03 -7.10 34.74
CA HIS A 68 5.69 -7.10 34.14
C HIS A 68 4.89 -5.87 34.60
N PRO A 69 4.26 -5.13 33.69
CA PRO A 69 3.26 -4.13 34.06
C PRO A 69 2.05 -4.83 34.71
N LYS A 70 1.42 -4.17 35.69
CA LYS A 70 0.28 -4.73 36.44
C LYS A 70 -0.96 -4.90 35.55
N GLN A 71 -1.15 -3.99 34.59
CA GLN A 71 -2.21 -4.07 33.59
C GLN A 71 -1.83 -3.30 32.32
N ILE A 72 -1.96 -3.97 31.16
CA ILE A 72 -1.98 -3.33 29.84
C ILE A 72 -3.40 -3.56 29.30
N ILE A 73 -4.09 -2.48 28.97
CA ILE A 73 -5.44 -2.50 28.38
C ILE A 73 -5.31 -2.14 26.90
N GLY A 74 -6.10 -2.78 26.03
CA GLY A 74 -6.13 -2.48 24.60
C GLY A 74 -5.16 -3.26 23.73
N LEU A 75 -4.35 -4.16 24.29
CA LEU A 75 -3.41 -5.02 23.56
C LEU A 75 -3.61 -6.48 23.93
N GLU A 76 -3.72 -7.33 22.92
CA GLU A 76 -3.80 -8.78 23.07
C GLU A 76 -2.69 -9.43 22.24
N LEU A 77 -1.89 -10.28 22.89
CA LEU A 77 -0.85 -11.06 22.25
C LEU A 77 -1.34 -12.51 22.12
N TRP A 78 -1.51 -12.95 20.88
CA TRP A 78 -1.87 -14.31 20.58
C TRP A 78 -0.63 -15.09 20.10
N VAL A 79 -0.21 -16.07 20.89
CA VAL A 79 0.82 -17.05 20.51
C VAL A 79 0.14 -18.42 20.56
N ARG A 80 0.23 -19.15 19.47
CA ARG A 80 -0.35 -20.50 19.24
C ARG A 80 -0.86 -21.22 20.51
N ASP A 81 -2.18 -21.32 20.65
CA ASP A 81 -2.92 -22.13 21.65
C ASP A 81 -2.56 -21.88 23.12
N VAL A 82 -1.93 -20.75 23.44
CA VAL A 82 -1.65 -20.32 24.82
C VAL A 82 -2.12 -18.88 24.96
N ASP A 83 -3.05 -18.64 25.90
CA ASP A 83 -3.34 -17.28 26.39
C ASP A 83 -2.05 -16.73 27.01
N THR A 84 -1.27 -16.04 26.19
CA THR A 84 0.10 -15.67 26.52
C THR A 84 0.06 -14.29 27.14
N ALA A 85 0.40 -14.22 28.43
CA ALA A 85 0.62 -12.94 29.09
C ALA A 85 1.68 -12.13 28.33
N LEU A 86 1.53 -10.82 28.29
CA LEU A 86 2.48 -9.93 27.62
C LEU A 86 3.88 -10.12 28.21
N PRO A 87 4.94 -10.20 27.37
CA PRO A 87 6.31 -10.36 27.85
C PRO A 87 6.69 -9.23 28.80
N PRO A 88 7.64 -9.48 29.74
CA PRO A 88 8.13 -8.44 30.62
C PRO A 88 8.92 -7.38 29.82
N PHE A 89 9.05 -6.18 30.37
CA PHE A 89 10.00 -5.21 29.85
C PHE A 89 11.43 -5.75 30.00
N GLU A 90 12.23 -5.63 28.95
CA GLU A 90 13.67 -5.89 28.96
C GLU A 90 14.41 -4.56 28.77
N ASN A 91 15.25 -4.19 29.73
CA ASN A 91 16.01 -2.93 29.69
C ASN A 91 15.13 -1.69 29.43
N GLY A 92 13.94 -1.63 30.01
CA GLY A 92 13.01 -0.52 29.81
C GLY A 92 12.27 -0.51 28.49
N VAL A 93 12.39 -1.53 27.64
CA VAL A 93 11.65 -1.65 26.38
C VAL A 93 10.87 -2.96 26.33
N LEU A 94 9.64 -2.89 25.87
CA LEU A 94 8.81 -4.03 25.52
C LEU A 94 8.42 -3.89 24.05
N GLU A 95 9.17 -4.56 23.18
CA GLU A 95 8.85 -4.67 21.75
C GLU A 95 7.96 -5.89 21.52
N LEU A 96 6.76 -5.65 21.05
CA LEU A 96 5.87 -6.68 20.55
C LEU A 96 5.94 -6.64 19.02
N LYS A 97 6.43 -7.72 18.40
CA LYS A 97 6.43 -7.90 16.95
C LYS A 97 5.53 -9.07 16.56
N THR A 98 4.73 -8.90 15.51
CA THR A 98 3.97 -10.00 14.91
C THR A 98 4.92 -10.79 14.03
N ASP A 99 5.26 -12.00 14.47
CA ASP A 99 6.07 -12.95 13.72
C ASP A 99 5.16 -14.07 13.18
N LEU A 100 4.95 -14.07 11.86
CA LEU A 100 4.13 -15.08 11.18
C LEU A 100 4.79 -16.46 11.18
N ALA A 101 6.12 -16.55 11.19
CA ALA A 101 6.85 -17.83 11.25
C ALA A 101 6.72 -18.47 12.64
N GLN A 102 6.70 -17.65 13.69
CA GLN A 102 6.46 -18.08 15.08
C GLN A 102 4.98 -18.09 15.47
N ASN A 103 4.08 -17.72 14.55
CA ASN A 103 2.63 -17.60 14.75
C ASN A 103 2.25 -16.71 15.95
N GLN A 104 3.04 -15.66 16.16
CA GLN A 104 2.82 -14.61 17.14
C GLN A 104 2.08 -13.45 16.48
N LYS A 105 0.91 -13.08 17.02
CA LYS A 105 0.03 -12.05 16.45
C LYS A 105 -0.37 -11.06 17.53
N ILE A 106 -0.31 -9.77 17.21
CA ILE A 106 -0.67 -8.69 18.13
C ILE A 106 -1.95 -8.04 17.66
N PHE A 107 -2.96 -7.96 18.51
CA PHE A 107 -4.22 -7.31 18.22
C PHE A 107 -4.43 -6.09 19.12
N ILE A 108 -4.99 -5.03 18.54
CA ILE A 108 -5.45 -3.87 19.29
C ILE A 108 -6.95 -4.04 19.54
N THR A 109 -7.30 -4.31 20.80
CA THR A 109 -8.65 -4.68 21.24
C THR A 109 -9.52 -3.47 21.57
N ASP A 110 -8.90 -2.36 21.99
CA ASP A 110 -9.58 -1.14 22.44
C ASP A 110 -9.08 0.10 21.69
N ASP A 111 -9.89 1.15 21.67
CA ASP A 111 -9.56 2.44 21.03
C ASP A 111 -8.49 3.22 21.81
N THR A 112 -8.18 2.76 23.03
CA THR A 112 -7.14 3.31 23.89
C THR A 112 -6.24 2.21 24.40
N ILE A 113 -4.93 2.39 24.22
CA ILE A 113 -3.92 1.58 24.89
C ILE A 113 -3.56 2.31 26.17
N VAL A 114 -3.85 1.69 27.31
CA VAL A 114 -3.56 2.25 28.63
C VAL A 114 -2.55 1.34 29.34
N ILE A 115 -1.47 1.94 29.79
CA ILE A 115 -0.51 1.29 30.68
C ILE A 115 -0.69 1.91 32.06
N ASP A 116 -1.16 1.10 33.01
CA ASP A 116 -1.28 1.51 34.41
C ASP A 116 -0.29 0.71 35.28
N PRO A 117 0.79 1.36 35.72
CA PRO A 117 1.61 0.87 36.80
C PRO A 117 1.40 1.74 38.04
N GLU A 118 1.02 1.08 39.12
CA GLU A 118 0.73 1.57 40.48
C GLU A 118 1.76 2.54 41.12
N SER A 119 2.87 2.88 40.45
CA SER A 119 3.96 3.70 40.99
C SER A 119 4.68 4.67 40.04
N ARG A 120 4.30 4.76 38.75
CA ARG A 120 5.05 5.57 37.76
C ARG A 120 4.21 6.45 36.81
N GLY A 121 2.91 6.52 37.02
CA GLY A 121 1.99 7.36 36.22
C GLY A 121 1.49 6.67 34.96
N THR A 122 0.25 6.97 34.58
CA THR A 122 -0.45 6.33 33.46
C THR A 122 -0.02 6.94 32.12
N ALA A 123 0.28 6.09 31.14
CA ALA A 123 0.45 6.50 29.75
C ALA A 123 -0.73 5.97 28.92
N THR A 124 -1.31 6.84 28.10
CA THR A 124 -2.47 6.53 27.25
C THR A 124 -2.19 6.97 25.82
N VAL A 125 -2.35 6.04 24.87
CA VAL A 125 -2.36 6.35 23.43
C VAL A 125 -3.69 5.95 22.84
N VAL A 126 -4.28 6.87 22.06
CA VAL A 126 -5.52 6.61 21.31
C VAL A 126 -5.14 6.00 19.97
N VAL A 127 -5.73 4.85 19.65
CA VAL A 127 -5.56 4.18 18.36
C VAL A 127 -6.91 4.17 17.67
N TYR A 128 -6.99 4.73 16.46
CA TYR A 128 -8.24 4.74 15.73
C TYR A 128 -8.51 3.39 15.08
N ARG A 129 -9.64 2.78 15.42
CA ARG A 129 -9.99 1.44 14.93
C ARG A 129 -10.95 1.54 13.76
N ILE A 130 -10.59 0.90 12.65
CA ILE A 130 -11.42 0.83 11.45
C ILE A 130 -11.98 -0.58 11.24
N SER A 131 -13.20 -0.64 10.72
CA SER A 131 -13.85 -1.90 10.33
C SER A 131 -13.11 -2.56 9.16
N ARG A 132 -12.99 -3.89 9.17
CA ARG A 132 -12.38 -4.68 8.09
C ARG A 132 -13.04 -4.46 6.73
N TRP A 133 -14.33 -4.18 6.72
CA TRP A 133 -15.06 -3.94 5.48
C TRP A 133 -14.74 -2.56 4.89
N LEU A 134 -14.36 -1.60 5.74
CA LEU A 134 -14.03 -0.25 5.32
C LEU A 134 -12.70 -0.20 4.56
N SER A 135 -11.75 -1.10 4.83
CA SER A 135 -10.49 -1.17 4.08
C SER A 135 -10.67 -1.69 2.64
N LEU A 136 -11.78 -2.38 2.34
CA LEU A 136 -12.13 -2.83 0.98
C LEU A 136 -12.83 -1.73 0.16
N LEU A 137 -13.27 -0.65 0.80
CA LEU A 137 -14.05 0.38 0.14
C LEU A 137 -13.24 1.12 -0.94
N PRO A 138 -11.98 1.55 -0.71
CA PRO A 138 -11.17 2.18 -1.76
C PRO A 138 -11.03 1.33 -3.04
N PRO A 139 -10.57 0.06 -3.01
CA PRO A 139 -10.38 -0.72 -4.24
C PRO A 139 -11.70 -1.02 -4.97
N ILE A 140 -12.80 -1.24 -4.24
CA ILE A 140 -14.11 -1.45 -4.86
C ILE A 140 -14.54 -0.20 -5.63
N ILE A 141 -14.36 0.98 -5.04
CA ILE A 141 -14.68 2.24 -5.71
C ILE A 141 -13.80 2.47 -6.93
N ALA A 142 -12.50 2.13 -6.86
CA ALA A 142 -11.61 2.20 -8.02
C ALA A 142 -12.17 1.40 -9.22
N VAL A 143 -12.57 0.14 -8.99
CA VAL A 143 -13.11 -0.73 -10.04
C VAL A 143 -14.42 -0.17 -10.61
N ILE A 144 -15.37 0.22 -9.75
CA ILE A 144 -16.67 0.74 -10.17
C ILE A 144 -16.49 2.02 -10.99
N LEU A 145 -15.69 2.96 -10.51
CA LEU A 145 -15.43 4.22 -11.20
C LEU A 145 -14.64 4.04 -12.48
N ALA A 146 -13.70 3.10 -12.54
CA ALA A 146 -12.94 2.81 -13.75
C ALA A 146 -13.86 2.30 -14.87
N ILE A 147 -14.83 1.44 -14.54
CA ILE A 147 -15.83 0.94 -15.50
C ILE A 147 -16.80 2.05 -15.91
N TRP A 148 -17.27 2.86 -14.97
CA TRP A 148 -18.27 3.89 -15.24
C TRP A 148 -17.71 5.09 -16.00
N PHE A 149 -16.62 5.69 -15.52
CA PHE A 149 -15.99 6.84 -16.17
C PHE A 149 -15.15 6.45 -17.40
N ARG A 150 -14.81 5.16 -17.55
CA ARG A 150 -13.85 4.68 -18.55
C ARG A 150 -12.51 5.43 -18.49
N ASN A 151 -12.14 5.90 -17.30
CA ASN A 151 -10.91 6.62 -17.04
C ASN A 151 -10.27 6.08 -15.76
N ILE A 152 -9.24 5.26 -15.94
CA ILE A 152 -8.58 4.57 -14.84
C ILE A 152 -7.84 5.53 -13.91
N ILE A 153 -7.26 6.60 -14.46
CA ILE A 153 -6.46 7.57 -13.69
C ILE A 153 -7.36 8.32 -12.69
N LEU A 154 -8.51 8.81 -13.16
CA LEU A 154 -9.47 9.49 -12.28
C LEU A 154 -10.07 8.53 -11.24
N ALA A 155 -10.35 7.29 -11.64
CA ALA A 155 -10.88 6.28 -10.72
C ALA A 155 -9.89 5.95 -9.59
N LEU A 156 -8.60 5.81 -9.92
CA LEU A 156 -7.54 5.59 -8.93
C LEU A 156 -7.36 6.80 -8.02
N LEU A 157 -7.36 8.03 -8.56
CA LEU A 157 -7.21 9.24 -7.76
C LEU A 157 -8.35 9.38 -6.73
N VAL A 158 -9.59 9.14 -7.14
CA VAL A 158 -10.75 9.20 -6.24
C VAL A 158 -10.70 8.08 -5.20
N SER A 159 -10.24 6.89 -5.57
CA SER A 159 -10.07 5.77 -4.64
C SER A 159 -9.02 6.08 -3.55
N ILE A 160 -7.85 6.58 -3.95
CA ILE A 160 -6.80 7.01 -3.01
C ILE A 160 -7.34 8.10 -2.09
N TRP A 161 -8.08 9.07 -2.63
CA TRP A 161 -8.71 10.11 -1.82
C TRP A 161 -9.65 9.55 -0.75
N ILE A 162 -10.49 8.58 -1.12
CA ILE A 162 -11.39 7.94 -0.16
C ILE A 162 -10.61 7.15 0.90
N GLY A 163 -9.52 6.47 0.51
CA GLY A 163 -8.59 5.85 1.44
C GLY A 163 -7.99 6.87 2.42
N ALA A 164 -7.50 7.99 1.90
CA ALA A 164 -6.94 9.07 2.72
C ALA A 164 -7.98 9.71 3.65
N VAL A 165 -9.25 9.82 3.23
CA VAL A 165 -10.35 10.29 4.09
C VAL A 165 -10.64 9.33 5.23
N ILE A 166 -10.57 8.01 4.98
CA ILE A 166 -10.69 7.00 6.04
C ILE A 166 -9.55 7.16 7.05
N LEU A 167 -8.33 7.41 6.58
CA LEU A 167 -7.17 7.64 7.44
C LEU A 167 -7.24 8.99 8.18
N ALA A 168 -7.86 10.01 7.57
CA ALA A 168 -8.08 11.32 8.17
C ALA A 168 -9.34 11.39 9.05
N HIS A 169 -9.79 10.26 9.61
CA HIS A 169 -10.95 10.14 10.49
C HIS A 169 -12.25 10.73 9.91
N GLY A 170 -12.43 10.64 8.58
CA GLY A 170 -13.61 11.15 7.88
C GLY A 170 -13.52 12.63 7.46
N ASN A 171 -12.41 13.31 7.71
CA ASN A 171 -12.22 14.69 7.26
C ASN A 171 -11.90 14.74 5.76
N LEU A 172 -12.85 15.22 4.95
CA LEU A 172 -12.72 15.29 3.49
C LEU A 172 -11.58 16.21 3.02
N PHE A 173 -11.42 17.36 3.67
CA PHE A 173 -10.40 18.34 3.28
C PHE A 173 -9.01 17.85 3.65
N LEU A 174 -8.83 17.37 4.88
CA LEU A 174 -7.56 16.81 5.33
C LEU A 174 -7.18 15.58 4.51
N GLY A 175 -8.14 14.69 4.21
CA GLY A 175 -7.92 13.55 3.32
C GLY A 175 -7.49 13.97 1.90
N PHE A 176 -8.05 15.05 1.35
CA PHE A 176 -7.62 15.59 0.06
C PHE A 176 -6.17 16.09 0.09
N VAL A 177 -5.80 16.83 1.14
CA VAL A 177 -4.41 17.31 1.32
C VAL A 177 -3.45 16.12 1.44
N HIS A 178 -3.76 15.12 2.27
CA HIS A 178 -2.94 13.91 2.39
C HIS A 178 -2.85 13.11 1.09
N THR A 179 -3.90 13.11 0.28
CA THR A 179 -3.87 12.45 -1.03
C THR A 179 -2.78 13.04 -1.91
N LEU A 180 -2.71 14.37 -2.00
CA LEU A 180 -1.74 15.02 -2.85
C LEU A 180 -0.34 15.01 -2.24
N ASP A 181 -0.22 15.37 -0.97
CA ASP A 181 1.07 15.55 -0.31
C ASP A 181 1.71 14.20 0.04
N THR A 182 1.02 13.39 0.86
CA THR A 182 1.56 12.13 1.37
C THR A 182 1.49 11.01 0.33
N PHE A 183 0.31 10.73 -0.23
CA PHE A 183 0.13 9.51 -1.04
C PHE A 183 0.53 9.65 -2.51
N VAL A 184 0.74 10.87 -2.99
CA VAL A 184 1.15 11.13 -4.38
C VAL A 184 2.54 11.76 -4.41
N ILE A 185 2.73 12.93 -3.80
CA ILE A 185 4.01 13.66 -3.94
C ILE A 185 5.13 12.96 -3.18
N HIS A 186 4.92 12.66 -1.89
CA HIS A 186 5.95 12.06 -1.05
C HIS A 186 6.36 10.67 -1.56
N GLU A 187 5.39 9.84 -1.93
CA GLU A 187 5.66 8.52 -2.51
C GLU A 187 6.38 8.55 -3.87
N ILE A 188 6.30 9.68 -4.60
CA ILE A 188 7.00 9.85 -5.85
C ILE A 188 8.38 10.50 -5.65
N VAL A 189 8.52 11.48 -4.74
CA VAL A 189 9.67 12.40 -4.75
C VAL A 189 10.65 12.18 -3.59
N GLU A 190 10.26 11.48 -2.52
CA GLU A 190 11.10 11.43 -1.32
C GLU A 190 12.49 10.81 -1.58
N PRO A 191 13.59 11.59 -1.42
CA PRO A 191 14.93 11.08 -1.65
C PRO A 191 15.42 10.23 -0.46
N GLY A 192 15.77 8.97 -0.71
CA GLY A 192 16.45 8.11 0.26
C GLY A 192 15.55 7.10 1.00
N SER A 193 14.24 7.12 0.77
CA SER A 193 13.32 6.06 1.16
C SER A 193 13.03 5.13 -0.04
N SER A 194 12.36 3.99 0.21
CA SER A 194 11.89 3.03 -0.80
C SER A 194 11.10 3.70 -1.95
N SER A 195 10.60 4.92 -1.74
CA SER A 195 9.83 5.75 -2.67
C SER A 195 10.62 6.23 -3.90
N TYR A 196 11.97 6.31 -3.87
CA TYR A 196 12.75 6.59 -5.10
C TYR A 196 12.50 5.54 -6.21
N SER A 197 12.17 4.31 -5.80
CA SER A 197 11.82 3.22 -6.71
C SER A 197 10.57 3.53 -7.53
N HIS A 198 9.59 4.25 -6.95
CA HIS A 198 8.33 4.56 -7.63
C HIS A 198 8.52 5.60 -8.74
N MET A 199 9.32 6.66 -8.53
CA MET A 199 9.69 7.59 -9.60
C MET A 199 10.40 6.87 -10.75
N MET A 200 11.33 5.97 -10.40
CA MET A 200 12.07 5.22 -11.40
C MET A 200 11.16 4.32 -12.24
N ILE A 201 10.13 3.69 -11.63
CA ILE A 201 9.10 2.92 -12.34
C ILE A 201 8.31 3.83 -13.29
N ILE A 202 7.89 5.03 -12.86
CA ILE A 202 7.14 5.97 -13.71
C ILE A 202 8.00 6.40 -14.90
N LEU A 203 9.24 6.81 -14.66
CA LEU A 203 10.17 7.23 -15.70
C LEU A 203 10.47 6.07 -16.67
N PHE A 204 10.74 4.88 -16.14
CA PHE A 204 10.97 3.69 -16.95
C PHE A 204 9.78 3.36 -17.84
N THR A 205 8.57 3.34 -17.28
CA THR A 205 7.32 3.09 -18.03
C THR A 205 7.10 4.16 -19.11
N MET A 206 7.39 5.43 -18.79
CA MET A 206 7.29 6.53 -19.74
C MET A 206 8.31 6.41 -20.88
N PHE A 207 9.56 6.03 -20.58
CA PHE A 207 10.59 5.79 -21.59
C PHE A 207 10.27 4.58 -22.46
N LEU A 208 9.74 3.51 -21.89
CA LEU A 208 9.30 2.33 -22.64
C LEU A 208 8.13 2.70 -23.57
N GLY A 209 7.14 3.42 -23.07
CA GLY A 209 6.05 3.96 -23.88
C GLY A 209 6.55 4.88 -25.00
N ALA A 210 7.52 5.75 -24.72
CA ALA A 210 8.15 6.62 -25.71
C ALA A 210 8.91 5.81 -26.78
N MET A 211 9.68 4.79 -26.38
CA MET A 211 10.38 3.89 -27.29
C MET A 211 9.40 3.16 -28.21
N VAL A 212 8.35 2.57 -27.64
CA VAL A 212 7.28 1.89 -28.41
C VAL A 212 6.59 2.88 -29.35
N GLY A 213 6.32 4.10 -28.89
CA GLY A 213 5.76 5.18 -29.71
C GLY A 213 6.65 5.53 -30.90
N VAL A 214 7.96 5.70 -30.69
CA VAL A 214 8.94 5.97 -31.75
C VAL A 214 9.04 4.79 -32.72
N MET A 215 9.07 3.54 -32.22
CA MET A 215 9.07 2.35 -33.08
C MET A 215 7.81 2.25 -33.94
N SER A 216 6.65 2.57 -33.36
CA SER A 216 5.38 2.62 -34.07
C SER A 216 5.35 3.74 -35.12
N ALA A 217 5.84 4.95 -34.77
CA ALA A 217 5.89 6.09 -35.68
C ALA A 217 6.91 5.90 -36.81
N GLY A 218 8.03 5.22 -36.53
CA GLY A 218 9.05 4.86 -37.53
C GLY A 218 8.57 3.82 -38.55
N GLY A 219 7.38 3.24 -38.37
CA GLY A 219 6.73 2.34 -39.34
C GLY A 219 7.39 0.97 -39.46
N GLY A 220 8.46 0.67 -38.72
CA GLY A 220 9.16 -0.62 -38.76
C GLY A 220 8.29 -1.77 -38.27
N THR A 221 7.57 -1.58 -37.16
CA THR A 221 6.61 -2.54 -36.64
C THR A 221 5.42 -2.73 -37.59
N ALA A 222 4.87 -1.65 -38.15
CA ALA A 222 3.82 -1.71 -39.15
C ALA A 222 4.26 -2.42 -40.44
N ALA A 223 5.51 -2.22 -40.88
CA ALA A 223 6.08 -2.87 -42.06
C ALA A 223 6.35 -4.36 -41.83
N LEU A 224 6.90 -4.73 -40.67
CA LEU A 224 7.11 -6.11 -40.26
C LEU A 224 5.78 -6.87 -40.21
N VAL A 225 4.78 -6.26 -39.58
CA VAL A 225 3.41 -6.78 -39.52
C VAL A 225 2.83 -6.92 -40.91
N ASN A 226 2.88 -5.89 -41.75
CA ASN A 226 2.35 -5.95 -43.13
C ASN A 226 3.03 -7.02 -43.99
N ARG A 227 4.28 -7.38 -43.65
CA ARG A 227 5.03 -8.43 -44.33
C ARG A 227 4.63 -9.82 -43.83
N LEU A 228 4.46 -9.97 -42.52
CA LEU A 228 4.05 -11.24 -41.89
C LEU A 228 2.56 -11.54 -42.12
N SER A 229 1.72 -10.52 -42.20
CA SER A 229 0.28 -10.66 -42.41
C SER A 229 -0.10 -11.10 -43.83
N ARG A 230 0.82 -11.05 -44.80
CA ARG A 230 0.64 -11.69 -46.12
C ARG A 230 0.44 -13.20 -46.03
N TYR A 231 0.90 -13.82 -44.95
CA TYR A 231 0.72 -15.25 -44.70
C TYR A 231 -0.61 -15.56 -43.97
N ALA A 232 -1.31 -14.53 -43.44
CA ALA A 232 -2.61 -14.64 -42.79
C ALA A 232 -3.77 -14.70 -43.81
N THR A 233 -3.73 -15.70 -44.68
CA THR A 233 -4.70 -15.87 -45.80
C THR A 233 -5.99 -16.58 -45.40
N LYS A 234 -5.99 -17.32 -44.28
CA LYS A 234 -7.13 -18.08 -43.76
C LYS A 234 -7.45 -17.66 -42.32
N ARG A 235 -8.65 -18.01 -41.85
CA ARG A 235 -9.11 -17.66 -40.49
C ARG A 235 -8.20 -18.28 -39.41
N GLU A 236 -7.72 -19.49 -39.65
CA GLU A 236 -6.80 -20.22 -38.78
C GLU A 236 -5.42 -19.57 -38.81
N HIS A 237 -4.91 -19.26 -40.01
CA HIS A 237 -3.60 -18.63 -40.18
C HIS A 237 -3.55 -17.23 -39.53
N SER A 238 -4.64 -16.47 -39.60
CA SER A 238 -4.73 -15.16 -38.94
C SER A 238 -4.62 -15.28 -37.41
N GLN A 239 -5.29 -16.26 -36.82
CA GLN A 239 -5.19 -16.50 -35.37
C GLN A 239 -3.81 -17.04 -34.96
N LEU A 240 -3.24 -17.97 -35.72
CA LEU A 240 -1.89 -18.49 -35.48
C LEU A 240 -0.83 -17.40 -35.62
N MET A 241 -0.99 -16.50 -36.59
CA MET A 241 -0.09 -15.36 -36.76
C MET A 241 -0.20 -14.37 -35.61
N THR A 242 -1.42 -14.07 -35.13
CA THR A 242 -1.61 -13.23 -33.92
C THR A 242 -0.89 -13.85 -32.73
N TRP A 243 -1.08 -15.14 -32.50
CA TRP A 243 -0.42 -15.85 -31.40
C TRP A 243 1.11 -15.82 -31.53
N PHE A 244 1.63 -16.10 -32.72
CA PHE A 244 3.07 -16.07 -32.98
C PHE A 244 3.67 -14.67 -32.81
N LEU A 245 3.01 -13.63 -33.31
CA LEU A 245 3.42 -12.24 -33.11
C LEU A 245 3.44 -11.87 -31.62
N GLY A 246 2.47 -12.35 -30.84
CA GLY A 246 2.47 -12.22 -29.39
C GLY A 246 3.71 -12.86 -28.75
N LEU A 247 4.11 -14.06 -29.19
CA LEU A 247 5.34 -14.68 -28.70
C LEU A 247 6.61 -13.89 -29.06
N VAL A 248 6.63 -13.24 -30.22
CA VAL A 248 7.78 -12.43 -30.67
C VAL A 248 7.91 -11.15 -29.86
N VAL A 249 6.79 -10.54 -29.46
CA VAL A 249 6.76 -9.34 -28.61
C VAL A 249 6.72 -9.74 -27.13
N PHE A 250 7.71 -10.53 -26.69
CA PHE A 250 7.78 -11.07 -25.33
C PHE A 250 8.32 -10.07 -24.28
N PHE A 251 8.94 -8.99 -24.72
CA PHE A 251 9.68 -8.10 -23.82
C PHE A 251 8.78 -7.22 -22.95
N ASP A 252 7.54 -6.96 -23.36
CA ASP A 252 6.58 -6.13 -22.63
C ASP A 252 5.13 -6.44 -23.06
N ASP A 253 4.23 -6.54 -22.09
CA ASP A 253 2.82 -6.91 -22.30
C ASP A 253 1.96 -5.77 -22.87
N TYR A 254 2.25 -4.52 -22.51
CA TYR A 254 1.61 -3.35 -23.10
C TYR A 254 2.02 -3.15 -24.56
N ALA A 255 3.32 -3.25 -24.85
CA ALA A 255 3.86 -3.19 -26.21
C ALA A 255 3.27 -4.32 -27.07
N ASN A 256 3.17 -5.53 -26.52
CA ASN A 256 2.52 -6.66 -27.19
C ASN A 256 1.06 -6.33 -27.53
N SER A 257 0.28 -5.90 -26.53
CA SER A 257 -1.13 -5.59 -26.71
C SER A 257 -1.38 -4.48 -27.73
N LEU A 258 -0.58 -3.42 -27.67
CA LEU A 258 -0.68 -2.29 -28.59
C LEU A 258 -0.23 -2.68 -30.00
N LEU A 259 0.96 -3.27 -30.14
CA LEU A 259 1.53 -3.61 -31.44
C LEU A 259 0.73 -4.71 -32.11
N VAL A 260 0.59 -5.88 -31.49
CA VAL A 260 -0.10 -7.04 -32.09
C VAL A 260 -1.58 -6.76 -32.29
N GLY A 261 -2.24 -6.15 -31.30
CA GLY A 261 -3.67 -5.84 -31.36
C GLY A 261 -4.04 -4.85 -32.47
N THR A 262 -3.30 -3.74 -32.63
CA THR A 262 -3.57 -2.76 -33.71
C THR A 262 -3.21 -3.30 -35.08
N SER A 263 -2.13 -4.09 -35.14
CA SER A 263 -1.57 -4.67 -36.35
C SER A 263 -2.40 -5.78 -36.96
N MET A 264 -2.91 -6.69 -36.13
CA MET A 264 -3.68 -7.85 -36.59
C MET A 264 -5.15 -7.53 -36.82
N ARG A 265 -5.69 -6.47 -36.20
CA ARG A 265 -7.10 -6.06 -36.32
C ARG A 265 -7.62 -6.01 -37.76
N PRO A 266 -6.97 -5.34 -38.74
CA PRO A 266 -7.48 -5.29 -40.11
C PRO A 266 -7.53 -6.67 -40.78
N PHE A 267 -6.62 -7.58 -40.41
CA PHE A 267 -6.54 -8.93 -40.98
C PHE A 267 -7.55 -9.87 -40.33
N THR A 268 -7.69 -9.83 -39.02
CA THR A 268 -8.71 -10.61 -38.30
C THR A 268 -10.12 -10.18 -38.68
N ASP A 269 -10.36 -8.87 -38.86
CA ASP A 269 -11.65 -8.33 -39.27
C ASP A 269 -12.04 -8.84 -40.68
N ARG A 270 -11.10 -8.85 -41.64
CA ARG A 270 -11.31 -9.40 -42.99
C ARG A 270 -11.66 -10.89 -42.99
N MET A 271 -11.07 -11.64 -42.06
CA MET A 271 -11.28 -13.09 -41.92
C MET A 271 -12.44 -13.44 -40.97
N LYS A 272 -13.24 -12.45 -40.55
CA LYS A 272 -14.40 -12.61 -39.65
C LYS A 272 -14.04 -13.28 -38.31
N VAL A 273 -12.87 -12.95 -37.76
CA VAL A 273 -12.51 -13.28 -36.37
C VAL A 273 -13.05 -12.17 -35.47
N SER A 274 -13.69 -12.54 -34.36
CA SER A 274 -14.31 -11.55 -33.46
C SER A 274 -13.24 -10.73 -32.73
N ARG A 275 -13.59 -9.50 -32.33
CA ARG A 275 -12.67 -8.61 -31.61
C ARG A 275 -12.32 -9.15 -30.24
N GLU A 276 -13.25 -9.84 -29.60
CA GLU A 276 -13.08 -10.51 -28.31
C GLU A 276 -12.09 -11.67 -28.45
N LYS A 277 -12.17 -12.44 -29.55
CA LYS A 277 -11.21 -13.51 -29.80
C LYS A 277 -9.81 -12.97 -30.10
N LEU A 278 -9.70 -11.88 -30.85
CA LEU A 278 -8.41 -11.20 -31.06
C LEU A 278 -7.85 -10.70 -29.72
N ALA A 279 -8.66 -10.00 -28.92
CA ALA A 279 -8.26 -9.50 -27.62
C ALA A 279 -7.78 -10.64 -26.71
N PHE A 280 -8.52 -11.76 -26.66
CA PHE A 280 -8.12 -12.94 -25.90
C PHE A 280 -6.76 -13.50 -26.37
N LEU A 281 -6.52 -13.63 -27.67
CA LEU A 281 -5.25 -14.16 -28.19
C LEU A 281 -4.07 -13.25 -27.85
N VAL A 282 -4.27 -11.94 -27.99
CA VAL A 282 -3.26 -10.93 -27.67
C VAL A 282 -2.97 -10.94 -26.17
N ASP A 283 -4.00 -10.89 -25.32
CA ASP A 283 -3.88 -10.90 -23.86
C ASP A 283 -3.22 -12.18 -23.34
N SER A 284 -3.63 -13.35 -23.86
CA SER A 284 -3.06 -14.66 -23.49
C SER A 284 -1.58 -14.80 -23.89
N THR A 285 -1.07 -13.94 -24.76
CA THR A 285 0.34 -13.94 -25.18
C THR A 285 1.11 -12.72 -24.67
N ALA A 286 0.47 -11.81 -23.95
CA ALA A 286 1.10 -10.62 -23.39
C ALA A 286 1.74 -10.97 -22.03
N ALA A 287 0.97 -10.92 -20.94
CA ALA A 287 1.49 -11.15 -19.59
C ALA A 287 2.12 -12.54 -19.35
N PRO A 288 1.57 -13.67 -19.86
CA PRO A 288 2.16 -15.00 -19.62
C PRO A 288 3.53 -15.16 -20.27
N VAL A 289 3.72 -14.58 -21.45
CA VAL A 289 4.98 -14.72 -22.21
C VAL A 289 6.03 -13.79 -21.64
N SER A 290 5.65 -12.56 -21.28
CA SER A 290 6.56 -11.63 -20.62
C SER A 290 7.01 -12.12 -19.25
N GLY A 291 6.14 -12.80 -18.49
CA GLY A 291 6.50 -13.39 -17.20
C GLY A 291 7.48 -14.58 -17.28
N ILE A 292 7.51 -15.33 -18.39
CA ILE A 292 8.44 -16.47 -18.54
C ILE A 292 9.73 -16.08 -19.30
N ALA A 293 9.69 -14.95 -20.02
CA ALA A 293 10.84 -14.47 -20.78
C ALA A 293 12.05 -14.18 -19.87
N ILE A 294 13.24 -14.49 -20.39
CA ILE A 294 14.52 -14.26 -19.68
C ILE A 294 14.82 -12.76 -19.53
N ILE A 295 14.32 -11.95 -20.47
CA ILE A 295 14.46 -10.49 -20.52
C ILE A 295 13.08 -9.91 -20.86
N SER A 296 12.45 -9.28 -19.88
CA SER A 296 11.18 -8.55 -20.06
C SER A 296 10.99 -7.50 -18.95
N THR A 297 9.91 -6.73 -19.04
CA THR A 297 9.48 -5.81 -17.99
C THR A 297 9.06 -6.50 -16.69
N TRP A 298 8.51 -7.71 -16.77
CA TRP A 298 8.08 -8.48 -15.60
C TRP A 298 9.24 -9.06 -14.79
N VAL A 299 10.34 -9.43 -15.47
CA VAL A 299 11.55 -9.96 -14.82
C VAL A 299 12.09 -8.98 -13.76
N GLY A 300 12.07 -7.68 -14.03
CA GLY A 300 12.54 -6.68 -13.06
C GLY A 300 11.71 -6.65 -11.78
N VAL A 301 10.39 -6.75 -11.90
CA VAL A 301 9.46 -6.80 -10.75
C VAL A 301 9.70 -8.08 -9.94
N GLU A 302 9.86 -9.21 -10.61
CA GLU A 302 10.02 -10.51 -9.97
C GLU A 302 11.35 -10.64 -9.23
N ILE A 303 12.44 -10.14 -9.83
CA ILE A 303 13.73 -10.03 -9.15
C ILE A 303 13.62 -9.13 -7.93
N GLY A 304 12.86 -8.03 -8.01
CA GLY A 304 12.58 -7.15 -6.88
C GLY A 304 11.91 -7.91 -5.73
N TYR A 305 10.85 -8.69 -6.02
CA TYR A 305 10.18 -9.50 -5.00
C TYR A 305 11.07 -10.60 -4.40
N ILE A 306 11.92 -11.23 -5.22
CA ILE A 306 12.91 -12.19 -4.74
C ILE A 306 13.91 -11.49 -3.81
N ALA A 307 14.42 -10.32 -4.20
CA ALA A 307 15.38 -9.53 -3.42
C ALA A 307 14.81 -9.10 -2.06
N ASP A 308 13.57 -8.61 -2.04
CA ASP A 308 12.88 -8.22 -0.81
C ASP A 308 12.73 -9.41 0.15
N THR A 309 12.30 -10.56 -0.40
CA THR A 309 12.13 -11.79 0.37
C THR A 309 13.47 -12.31 0.90
N TYR A 310 14.50 -12.34 0.06
CA TYR A 310 15.84 -12.83 0.44
C TYR A 310 16.47 -11.94 1.51
N SER A 311 16.29 -10.62 1.39
CA SER A 311 16.74 -9.66 2.40
C SER A 311 16.04 -9.92 3.74
N SER A 312 14.73 -10.21 3.74
CA SER A 312 14.00 -10.53 4.98
C SER A 312 14.42 -11.87 5.61
N LEU A 313 14.87 -12.83 4.81
CA LEU A 313 15.28 -14.15 5.26
C LEU A 313 16.79 -14.25 5.55
N GLY A 314 17.57 -13.20 5.26
CA GLY A 314 19.02 -13.20 5.38
C GLY A 314 19.74 -14.12 4.38
N ILE A 315 19.11 -14.40 3.23
CA ILE A 315 19.67 -15.25 2.17
C ILE A 315 20.51 -14.38 1.24
N SER A 316 21.79 -14.70 1.09
CA SER A 316 22.75 -13.95 0.26
C SER A 316 23.03 -14.63 -1.09
N GLU A 317 22.01 -15.17 -1.74
CA GLU A 317 22.11 -15.78 -3.08
C GLU A 317 21.74 -14.79 -4.19
N ASP A 318 22.17 -15.09 -5.41
CA ASP A 318 21.86 -14.27 -6.59
C ASP A 318 20.37 -14.37 -6.96
N TYR A 319 19.70 -13.22 -6.98
CA TYR A 319 18.27 -13.11 -7.24
C TYR A 319 17.92 -13.52 -8.68
N TYR A 320 18.79 -13.21 -9.64
CA TYR A 320 18.57 -13.55 -11.05
C TYR A 320 18.65 -15.05 -11.29
N THR A 321 19.65 -15.72 -10.71
CA THR A 321 19.81 -17.18 -10.78
C THR A 321 18.62 -17.89 -10.13
N THR A 322 18.13 -17.38 -9.00
CA THR A 322 16.91 -17.89 -8.36
C THR A 322 15.70 -17.77 -9.29
N PHE A 323 15.53 -16.62 -9.95
CA PHE A 323 14.48 -16.43 -10.95
C PHE A 323 14.59 -17.48 -12.07
N LEU A 324 15.78 -17.72 -12.63
CA LEU A 324 15.98 -18.74 -13.67
C LEU A 324 15.61 -20.15 -13.20
N TYR A 325 15.96 -20.52 -11.96
CA TYR A 325 15.57 -21.80 -11.37
C TYR A 325 14.08 -21.92 -11.06
N SER A 326 13.37 -20.79 -10.92
CA SER A 326 11.92 -20.80 -10.71
C SER A 326 11.12 -21.05 -11.99
N LEU A 327 11.70 -20.77 -13.18
CA LEU A 327 10.99 -20.85 -14.46
C LEU A 327 10.32 -22.21 -14.74
N PRO A 328 10.92 -23.38 -14.44
CA PRO A 328 10.28 -24.68 -14.66
C PRO A 328 9.04 -24.94 -13.79
N TYR A 329 8.82 -24.14 -12.74
CA TYR A 329 7.70 -24.29 -11.80
C TYR A 329 6.52 -23.35 -12.10
N ARG A 330 6.58 -22.61 -13.21
CA ARG A 330 5.50 -21.73 -13.70
C ARG A 330 4.65 -22.41 -14.76
#